data_AF-A0A928IZU0-F1
#
_entry.id   AF-A0A928IZU0-F1
#
_cell.length_a   1.000
_cell.length_b   1.000
_cell.length_c   1.000
_cell.angle_alpha   90.00
_cell.angle_beta   90.00
_cell.angle_gamma   90.00
#
_symmetry.space_group_name_H-M   'P 1'
#
loop_
_entity.id
_entity.type
_entity.pdbx_description
1 polymer ?
#
loop_
_entity_poly.entity_id
_entity_poly.type
_entity_poly.pdbx_seq_one_letter_code
_entity_poly.pdbx_strand_id
1 'polypeptide(L)'
;KEEILSHFPNIYRHCLERGYDVTKEPIPVVPSQHYFMGGVDVDKNSKTSMERLYAVGETSCNGVHGKNRLASNSLLESLVFAKVACGDIVKNYVATEDFDVEIQIEDYENYKERYKEAVLSAIEKERNNRE
;
A
#
# COMPACT_ATOMS: atom_id res chain seq x y z
N LYS A 1 -19.48 18.20 23.45
CA LYS A 1 -18.17 18.02 24.15
C LYS A 1 -17.96 16.57 24.57
N GLU A 2 -18.86 16.02 25.39
CA GLU A 2 -18.77 14.62 25.88
C GLU A 2 -18.66 13.58 24.75
N GLU A 3 -19.49 13.70 23.71
CA GLU A 3 -19.47 12.82 22.53
C GLU A 3 -18.13 12.80 21.77
N ILE A 4 -17.45 13.95 21.65
CA ILE A 4 -16.14 14.03 20.98
C ILE A 4 -15.07 13.32 21.82
N LEU A 5 -15.12 13.54 23.14
CA LEU A 5 -14.15 12.96 24.07
C LEU A 5 -14.33 11.44 24.21
N SER A 6 -15.56 10.94 24.09
CA SER A 6 -15.83 9.50 24.15
C SER A 6 -15.49 8.77 22.85
N HIS A 7 -15.90 9.29 21.69
CA HIS A 7 -15.71 8.60 20.40
C HIS A 7 -14.33 8.84 19.78
N PHE A 8 -13.72 10.00 19.99
CA PHE A 8 -12.47 10.40 19.33
C PHE A 8 -11.38 10.87 20.31
N PRO A 9 -11.10 10.13 21.40
CA PRO A 9 -10.15 10.57 22.43
C PRO A 9 -8.74 10.81 21.89
N ASN A 10 -8.29 9.98 20.93
CA ASN A 10 -6.98 10.12 20.30
C ASN A 10 -6.87 11.36 19.42
N ILE A 11 -7.92 11.66 18.63
CA ILE A 11 -7.96 12.85 17.76
C ILE A 11 -7.98 14.11 18.62
N TYR A 12 -8.85 14.15 19.65
CA TYR A 12 -8.92 15.28 20.58
C TYR A 12 -7.56 15.59 21.21
N ARG A 13 -6.91 14.57 21.79
CA ARG A 13 -5.60 14.75 22.43
C ARG A 13 -4.55 15.27 21.44
N HIS A 14 -4.49 14.70 20.24
CA HIS A 14 -3.51 15.10 19.23
C HIS A 14 -3.72 16.54 18.77
N CYS A 15 -4.96 16.96 18.52
CA CYS A 15 -5.27 18.33 18.16
C CYS A 15 -4.95 19.32 19.29
N LEU A 16 -5.26 18.95 20.54
CA LEU A 16 -4.98 19.78 21.70
C LEU A 16 -3.47 19.99 21.91
N GLU A 17 -2.66 18.94 21.75
CA GLU A 17 -1.19 19.02 21.75
C GLU A 17 -0.64 19.96 20.66
N ARG A 18 -1.35 20.09 19.54
CA ARG A 18 -1.03 20.98 18.42
C ARG A 18 -1.60 22.40 18.59
N GLY A 19 -2.27 22.68 19.71
CA GLY A 19 -2.83 24.00 20.03
C GLY A 19 -4.27 24.23 19.56
N TYR A 20 -5.00 23.18 19.11
CA TYR A 20 -6.37 23.29 18.64
C TYR A 20 -7.35 22.59 19.59
N ASP A 21 -8.26 23.35 20.20
CA ASP A 21 -9.36 22.78 20.98
C ASP A 21 -10.56 22.49 20.06
N VAL A 22 -10.66 21.25 19.57
CA VAL A 22 -11.70 20.80 18.63
C VAL A 22 -13.13 20.89 19.18
N THR A 23 -13.29 21.22 20.47
CA THR A 23 -14.60 21.47 21.09
C THR A 23 -15.02 22.94 21.03
N LYS A 24 -14.11 23.82 20.60
CA LYS A 24 -14.29 25.27 20.52
C LYS A 24 -14.04 25.81 19.11
N GLU A 25 -13.18 25.17 18.33
CA GLU A 25 -12.81 25.62 16.99
C GLU A 25 -12.67 24.46 15.97
N PRO A 26 -12.89 24.71 14.67
CA PRO A 26 -12.67 23.71 13.62
C PRO A 26 -11.20 23.32 13.44
N ILE A 27 -10.93 22.07 13.04
CA ILE A 27 -9.59 21.61 12.67
C ILE A 27 -9.27 22.08 11.24
N PRO A 28 -8.12 22.73 10.98
CA PRO A 28 -7.68 23.01 9.62
C PRO A 28 -7.27 21.70 8.91
N VAL A 29 -7.87 21.41 7.75
CA VAL A 29 -7.62 20.17 6.98
C VAL A 29 -7.33 20.47 5.52
N VAL A 30 -6.52 19.61 4.89
CA VAL A 30 -6.22 19.65 3.45
C VAL A 30 -6.23 18.23 2.86
N PRO A 31 -6.52 18.06 1.55
CA PRO A 31 -6.38 16.77 0.89
C PRO A 31 -4.93 16.27 0.91
N SER A 32 -4.75 14.96 1.04
CA SER A 32 -3.45 14.28 0.93
C SER A 32 -3.61 12.97 0.17
N GLN A 33 -2.55 12.52 -0.50
CA GLN A 33 -2.48 11.14 -0.97
C GLN A 33 -2.53 10.21 0.25
N HIS A 34 -3.35 9.17 0.16
CA HIS A 34 -3.65 8.29 1.29
C HIS A 34 -3.60 6.80 0.94
N TYR A 35 -3.89 6.43 -0.30
CA TYR A 35 -3.99 5.03 -0.71
C TYR A 35 -3.68 4.85 -2.20
N PHE A 36 -3.04 3.74 -2.55
CA PHE A 36 -2.83 3.32 -3.94
C PHE A 36 -3.84 2.22 -4.33
N MET A 37 -4.71 2.51 -5.30
CA MET A 37 -5.60 1.49 -5.89
C MET A 37 -4.92 0.65 -6.96
N GLY A 38 -3.84 1.17 -7.57
CA GLY A 38 -2.99 0.43 -8.48
C GLY A 38 -1.93 -0.36 -7.72
N GLY A 39 -1.02 -0.98 -8.45
CA GLY A 39 0.02 -1.81 -7.86
C GLY A 39 0.48 -2.87 -8.85
N VAL A 40 1.04 -3.95 -8.34
CA VAL A 40 1.40 -5.12 -9.15
C VAL A 40 0.13 -5.83 -9.61
N ASP A 41 -0.05 -5.96 -10.92
CA ASP A 41 -1.17 -6.70 -11.48
C ASP A 41 -1.13 -8.16 -11.06
N VAL A 42 -2.26 -8.67 -10.58
CA VAL A 42 -2.38 -10.03 -10.08
C VAL A 42 -3.67 -10.69 -10.56
N ASP A 43 -3.63 -12.01 -10.70
CA ASP A 43 -4.82 -12.78 -10.97
C ASP A 43 -5.72 -12.94 -9.72
N LYS A 44 -6.82 -13.68 -9.86
CA LYS A 44 -7.77 -13.96 -8.77
C LYS A 44 -7.16 -14.72 -7.58
N ASN A 45 -5.98 -15.33 -7.75
CA ASN A 45 -5.24 -16.04 -6.73
C ASN A 45 -4.12 -15.19 -6.10
N SER A 46 -4.07 -13.89 -6.44
CA SER A 46 -3.01 -12.95 -6.07
C SER A 46 -1.64 -13.28 -6.69
N LYS A 47 -1.60 -14.10 -7.76
CA LYS A 47 -0.37 -14.46 -8.45
C LYS A 47 -0.05 -13.37 -9.48
N THR A 48 1.21 -12.95 -9.52
CA THR A 48 1.70 -12.00 -10.53
C THR A 48 1.94 -12.70 -11.87
N SER A 49 2.29 -11.94 -12.91
CA SER A 49 2.76 -12.50 -14.18
C SER A 49 4.10 -13.23 -14.08
N MET A 50 4.85 -13.03 -12.99
CA MET A 50 6.08 -13.75 -12.69
C MET A 50 5.77 -15.02 -11.90
N GLU A 51 6.32 -16.15 -12.36
CA GLU A 51 6.15 -17.43 -11.70
C GLU A 51 6.65 -17.41 -10.26
N ARG A 52 5.88 -18.05 -9.36
CA ARG A 52 6.15 -18.12 -7.91
C ARG A 52 6.24 -16.78 -7.17
N LEU A 53 5.84 -15.68 -7.80
CA LEU A 53 5.74 -14.36 -7.17
C LEU A 53 4.28 -13.96 -6.98
N TYR A 54 3.94 -13.54 -5.77
CA TYR A 54 2.60 -13.11 -5.36
C TYR A 54 2.66 -11.68 -4.81
N ALA A 55 1.56 -10.93 -4.95
CA ALA A 55 1.41 -9.61 -4.35
C ALA A 55 0.02 -9.49 -3.72
N VAL A 56 -0.07 -8.95 -2.52
CA VAL A 56 -1.33 -8.84 -1.74
C VAL A 56 -1.45 -7.48 -1.08
N GLY A 57 -2.69 -7.08 -0.78
CA GLY A 57 -2.99 -5.80 -0.14
C GLY A 57 -2.74 -4.60 -1.06
N GLU A 58 -2.39 -3.45 -0.47
CA GLU A 58 -2.19 -2.19 -1.21
C GLU A 58 -1.07 -2.25 -2.27
N THR A 59 -0.14 -3.20 -2.16
CA THR A 59 0.89 -3.42 -3.17
C THR A 59 0.35 -4.05 -4.46
N SER A 60 -0.82 -4.69 -4.41
CA SER A 60 -1.41 -5.38 -5.56
C SER A 60 -2.57 -4.63 -6.21
N CYS A 61 -2.71 -4.85 -7.51
CA CYS A 61 -3.85 -4.44 -8.30
C CYS A 61 -4.68 -5.68 -8.63
N ASN A 62 -5.52 -6.11 -7.68
CA ASN A 62 -6.42 -7.27 -7.84
C ASN A 62 -7.80 -6.88 -8.45
N GLY A 63 -8.00 -5.60 -8.76
CA GLY A 63 -9.20 -5.07 -9.39
C GLY A 63 -10.38 -4.75 -8.47
N VAL A 64 -10.37 -5.10 -7.18
CA VAL A 64 -11.55 -4.90 -6.30
C VAL A 64 -11.87 -3.43 -6.01
N HIS A 65 -10.88 -2.55 -6.12
CA HIS A 65 -11.05 -1.12 -5.89
C HIS A 65 -11.39 -0.32 -7.15
N GLY A 66 -11.22 -0.90 -8.34
CA GLY A 66 -11.35 -0.18 -9.61
C GLY A 66 -10.60 1.15 -9.61
N LYS A 67 -11.33 2.25 -9.81
CA LYS A 67 -10.76 3.62 -9.82
C LYS A 67 -10.88 4.37 -8.48
N ASN A 68 -11.64 3.85 -7.52
CA ASN A 68 -11.85 4.51 -6.24
C ASN A 68 -12.23 3.49 -5.16
N ARG A 69 -11.37 3.36 -4.16
CA ARG A 69 -11.54 2.43 -3.04
C ARG A 69 -12.60 2.94 -2.06
N LEU A 70 -13.51 2.07 -1.64
CA LEU A 70 -14.43 2.36 -0.54
C LEU A 70 -13.71 2.28 0.81
N ALA A 71 -13.97 3.25 1.69
CA ALA A 71 -13.40 3.30 3.04
C ALA A 71 -13.59 1.97 3.80
N SER A 72 -12.64 1.65 4.67
CA SER A 72 -12.58 0.40 5.47
C SER A 72 -12.32 -0.91 4.71
N ASN A 73 -12.25 -0.92 3.37
CA ASN A 73 -11.96 -2.15 2.63
C ASN A 73 -10.48 -2.56 2.49
N SER A 74 -9.50 -1.66 2.64
CA SER A 74 -8.07 -1.95 2.38
C SER A 74 -7.47 -3.00 3.34
N LEU A 75 -7.77 -2.93 4.63
CA LEU A 75 -7.30 -3.93 5.60
C LEU A 75 -7.95 -5.29 5.35
N LEU A 76 -9.25 -5.29 5.01
CA LEU A 76 -9.99 -6.50 4.70
C LEU A 76 -9.46 -7.17 3.42
N GLU A 77 -9.19 -6.38 2.39
CA GLU A 77 -8.55 -6.84 1.16
C GLU A 77 -7.22 -7.54 1.45
N SER A 78 -6.31 -6.90 2.20
CA SER A 78 -5.02 -7.49 2.56
C SER A 78 -5.20 -8.87 3.21
N LEU A 79 -6.14 -9.00 4.15
CA LEU A 79 -6.39 -10.26 4.84
C LEU A 79 -6.98 -11.33 3.91
N VAL A 80 -7.96 -10.98 3.09
CA VAL A 80 -8.65 -11.91 2.18
C VAL A 80 -7.68 -12.41 1.12
N PHE A 81 -6.95 -11.53 0.45
CA PHE A 81 -6.06 -11.91 -0.65
C PHE A 81 -4.77 -12.58 -0.16
N ALA A 82 -4.32 -12.30 1.07
CA ALA A 82 -3.25 -13.09 1.71
C ALA A 82 -3.70 -14.55 1.94
N LYS A 83 -4.93 -14.76 2.41
CA LYS A 83 -5.47 -16.10 2.60
C LYS A 83 -5.63 -16.85 1.26
N VAL A 84 -6.11 -16.16 0.23
CA VAL A 84 -6.24 -16.72 -1.13
C VAL A 84 -4.87 -17.11 -1.69
N ALA A 85 -3.88 -16.21 -1.61
CA ALA A 85 -2.51 -16.46 -2.06
C ALA A 85 -1.90 -17.69 -1.35
N CYS A 86 -2.06 -17.76 -0.02
CA CYS A 86 -1.58 -18.88 0.77
C CYS A 86 -2.22 -20.22 0.33
N GLY A 87 -3.53 -20.21 0.07
CA GLY A 87 -4.24 -21.39 -0.43
C GLY A 87 -3.72 -21.88 -1.79
N ASP A 88 -3.41 -20.95 -2.69
CA ASP A 88 -2.82 -21.28 -4.00
C ASP A 88 -1.38 -21.80 -3.86
N ILE A 89 -0.57 -21.16 -3.01
CA ILE A 89 0.81 -21.57 -2.74
C ILE A 89 0.88 -23.00 -2.21
N VAL A 90 0.11 -23.31 -1.17
CA VAL A 90 0.10 -24.64 -0.53
C VAL A 90 -0.40 -25.72 -1.48
N LYS A 91 -1.29 -25.38 -2.40
CA LYS A 91 -1.84 -26.33 -3.38
C LYS A 91 -0.87 -26.66 -4.50
N ASN A 92 -0.12 -25.66 -4.98
CA ASN A 92 0.64 -25.77 -6.23
C ASN A 92 2.16 -25.91 -6.03
N TYR A 93 2.68 -25.57 -4.85
CA TYR A 93 4.11 -25.66 -4.57
C TYR A 93 4.39 -26.47 -3.32
N VAL A 94 5.54 -27.13 -3.33
CA VAL A 94 6.14 -27.76 -2.18
C VAL A 94 7.24 -26.86 -1.64
N ALA A 95 7.53 -26.98 -0.34
CA ALA A 95 8.70 -26.32 0.24
C ALA A 95 9.95 -26.73 -0.55
N THR A 96 10.74 -25.73 -0.95
CA THR A 96 12.06 -25.95 -1.52
C THR A 96 13.04 -26.26 -0.39
N GLU A 97 14.16 -26.90 -0.73
CA GLU A 97 15.29 -26.96 0.20
C GLU A 97 15.82 -25.54 0.46
N ASP A 98 16.34 -25.33 1.67
CA ASP A 98 17.03 -24.09 1.99
C ASP A 98 18.28 -23.96 1.09
N PHE A 99 18.50 -22.78 0.55
CA PHE A 99 19.68 -22.46 -0.23
C PHE A 99 20.29 -21.16 0.26
N ASP A 100 21.62 -21.12 0.31
CA ASP A 100 22.34 -19.90 0.63
C ASP A 100 22.19 -18.91 -0.53
N VAL A 101 21.59 -17.76 -0.22
CA VAL A 101 21.50 -16.64 -1.17
C VAL A 101 22.73 -15.76 -0.95
N GLU A 102 23.67 -15.81 -1.89
CA GLU A 102 24.76 -14.84 -1.93
C GLU A 102 24.22 -13.52 -2.52
N ILE A 103 23.99 -12.54 -1.65
CA ILE A 103 23.57 -11.20 -2.08
C ILE A 103 24.83 -10.41 -2.43
N GLN A 104 24.97 -10.02 -3.70
CA GLN A 104 25.98 -9.06 -4.11
C GLN A 104 25.55 -7.67 -3.66
N ILE A 105 26.14 -7.18 -2.58
CA ILE A 105 25.78 -5.88 -1.97
C ILE A 105 26.05 -4.74 -2.95
N GLU A 106 27.03 -4.91 -3.83
CA GLU A 106 27.41 -3.96 -4.88
C GLU A 106 26.23 -3.65 -5.83
N ASP A 107 25.35 -4.62 -6.12
CA ASP A 107 24.16 -4.43 -6.95
C ASP A 107 23.14 -3.46 -6.33
N TYR A 108 23.21 -3.32 -5.00
CA TYR A 108 22.37 -2.42 -4.22
C TYR A 108 23.07 -1.09 -3.90
N GLU A 109 24.31 -0.87 -4.36
CA GLU A 109 24.91 0.45 -4.24
C GLU A 109 24.08 1.48 -5.03
N ASN A 110 23.81 2.62 -4.38
CA ASN A 110 23.05 3.73 -4.95
C ASN A 110 21.64 3.35 -5.45
N TYR A 111 21.07 2.20 -5.03
CA TYR A 111 19.76 1.74 -5.53
C TYR A 111 18.68 2.81 -5.31
N LYS A 112 18.72 3.51 -4.17
CA LYS A 112 17.74 4.56 -3.84
C LYS A 112 17.73 5.69 -4.85
N GLU A 113 18.90 6.18 -5.26
CA GLU A 113 18.99 7.26 -6.26
C GLU A 113 18.56 6.74 -7.64
N ARG A 114 19.00 5.54 -8.04
CA ARG A 114 18.56 4.92 -9.30
C ARG A 114 17.04 4.75 -9.37
N TYR A 115 16.42 4.26 -8.30
CA TYR A 115 14.96 4.12 -8.22
C TYR A 115 14.25 5.46 -8.25
N LYS A 116 14.75 6.45 -7.52
CA LYS A 116 14.21 7.82 -7.53
C LYS A 116 14.28 8.42 -8.93
N GLU A 117 15.41 8.32 -9.62
CA GLU A 117 15.56 8.77 -11.00
C GLU A 117 14.60 8.03 -11.95
N ALA A 118 14.47 6.72 -11.82
CA ALA A 118 13.55 5.92 -12.62
C ALA A 118 12.09 6.34 -12.42
N VAL A 119 11.68 6.56 -11.16
CA VAL A 119 10.32 7.02 -10.82
C VAL A 119 10.07 8.42 -11.38
N LEU A 120 11.00 9.36 -11.18
CA LEU A 120 10.86 10.73 -11.70
C LEU A 120 10.79 10.75 -13.24
N SER A 121 11.64 9.98 -13.90
CA SER A 121 11.66 9.85 -15.36
C SER A 121 10.34 9.25 -15.89
N ALA A 122 9.78 8.26 -15.20
CA ALA A 122 8.50 7.68 -15.56
C ALA A 122 7.34 8.69 -15.39
N ILE A 123 7.35 9.47 -14.31
CA ILE A 123 6.37 10.54 -14.08
C ILE A 123 6.43 11.59 -15.19
N GLU A 124 7.63 12.00 -15.58
CA GLU A 124 7.83 13.01 -16.64
C GLU A 124 7.38 12.50 -18.00
N LYS A 125 7.73 11.25 -18.35
CA LYS A 125 7.27 10.59 -19.57
C LYS A 125 5.74 10.54 -19.65
N GLU A 126 5.08 10.23 -18.54
CA GLU A 126 3.61 10.17 -18.47
C GLU A 126 2.96 11.57 -18.56
N ARG A 127 3.61 12.62 -18.02
CA ARG A 127 3.15 14.01 -18.22
C ARG A 127 3.22 14.40 -19.70
N ASN A 128 4.33 14.11 -20.37
CA ASN A 128 4.53 14.45 -21.78
C ASN A 128 3.56 13.68 -22.70
N ASN A 129 3.17 12.46 -22.34
CA ASN A 129 2.19 11.69 -23.12
C ASN A 129 0.74 12.21 -22.98
N ARG A 130 0.46 13.08 -22.00
CA ARG A 130 -0.87 13.65 -21.73
C ARG A 130 -1.05 15.06 -22.29
N GLU A 131 0.02 15.70 -22.76
CA GLU A 131 0.01 16.96 -23.51
C GLU A 131 -0.13 16.70 -25.02
#